data_AF-A0A0Q8HY24-F1
#
_entry.id   AF-A0A0Q8HY24-F1
#
_cell.length_a   1.000
_cell.length_b   1.000
_cell.length_c   1.000
_cell.angle_alpha   90.00
_cell.angle_beta   90.00
_cell.angle_gamma   90.00
#
_symmetry.space_group_name_H-M   'P 1'
#
loop_
_entity.id
_entity.type
_entity.pdbx_description
1 polymer ?
#
loop_
_entity_poly.entity_id
_entity_poly.type
_entity_poly.pdbx_seq_one_letter_code
_entity_poly.pdbx_strand_id
1 'polypeptide(L)'
;MVASRSARERKAAVQAGPLAKVKIDVDANDQFVYKINCAECIVRGHIHWSTLRPGEDNGFMAAMDRWIFHLREKHSASEAPCLEFLEAAQQRLQERRESKDA
;
A
#
# COMPACT_ATOMS: atom_id res chain seq x y z
N MET A 1 -7.09 18.57 14.91
CA MET A 1 -8.14 17.63 14.46
C MET A 1 -7.47 16.55 13.62
N VAL A 2 -7.46 15.29 14.07
CA VAL A 2 -6.89 14.18 13.29
C VAL A 2 -7.86 13.88 12.14
N ALA A 3 -7.35 13.79 10.90
CA ALA A 3 -8.18 13.51 9.74
C ALA A 3 -8.98 12.21 9.93
N SER A 4 -10.28 12.24 9.63
CA SER A 4 -11.17 11.08 9.73
C SER A 4 -10.66 9.92 8.87
N ARG A 5 -11.07 8.69 9.19
CA ARG A 5 -10.77 7.49 8.39
C ARG A 5 -11.09 7.71 6.91
N SER A 6 -12.27 8.26 6.62
CA SER A 6 -12.73 8.54 5.25
C SER A 6 -11.88 9.59 4.53
N ALA A 7 -11.37 10.60 5.24
CA ALA A 7 -10.46 11.58 4.65
C ALA A 7 -9.10 10.93 4.29
N ARG A 8 -8.59 10.05 5.14
CA ARG A 8 -7.36 9.29 4.89
C ARG A 8 -7.52 8.31 3.73
N GLU A 9 -8.65 7.58 3.67
CA GLU A 9 -8.99 6.67 2.57
C GLU A 9 -8.98 7.41 1.23
N ARG A 10 -9.67 8.55 1.14
CA ARG A 10 -9.71 9.34 -0.10
C ARG A 10 -8.33 9.85 -0.50
N LYS A 11 -7.55 10.37 0.45
CA LYS A 11 -6.18 10.85 0.16
C LYS A 11 -5.30 9.72 -0.35
N ALA A 12 -5.35 8.57 0.30
CA ALA A 12 -4.58 7.40 -0.11
C ALA A 12 -5.03 6.87 -1.48
N ALA A 13 -6.34 6.87 -1.78
CA ALA A 13 -6.87 6.48 -3.09
C ALA A 13 -6.39 7.41 -4.22
N VAL A 14 -6.42 8.72 -4.00
CA VAL A 14 -5.89 9.71 -4.96
C VAL A 14 -4.41 9.47 -5.23
N GLN A 15 -3.63 9.21 -4.19
CA GLN A 15 -2.20 8.93 -4.35
C GLN A 15 -1.93 7.60 -5.05
N ALA A 16 -2.68 6.54 -4.71
CA ALA A 16 -2.47 5.20 -5.23
C ALA A 16 -2.90 5.03 -6.70
N GLY A 17 -3.72 5.94 -7.22
CA GLY A 17 -4.12 5.98 -8.63
C GLY A 17 -5.33 5.09 -8.96
N PRO A 18 -5.72 5.03 -10.25
CA PRO A 18 -7.02 4.49 -10.67
C PRO A 18 -7.17 2.97 -10.49
N LEU A 19 -6.06 2.23 -10.48
CA LEU A 19 -6.07 0.78 -10.27
C LEU A 19 -6.20 0.38 -8.79
N ALA A 20 -6.12 1.34 -7.88
CA ALA A 20 -6.12 1.09 -6.44
C ALA A 20 -7.53 1.18 -5.85
N LYS A 21 -7.97 0.12 -5.17
CA LYS A 21 -9.13 0.14 -4.27
C LYS A 21 -8.64 0.20 -2.83
N VAL A 22 -8.68 1.40 -2.24
CA VAL A 22 -8.18 1.65 -0.89
C VAL A 22 -9.30 1.54 0.15
N LYS A 23 -9.03 0.79 1.22
CA LYS A 23 -9.87 0.72 2.42
C LYS A 23 -8.99 0.85 3.66
N ILE A 24 -9.47 1.55 4.68
CA ILE A 24 -8.82 1.59 5.98
C ILE A 24 -9.72 0.90 7.00
N ASP A 25 -9.16 -0.07 7.69
CA ASP A 25 -9.78 -0.66 8.89
C ASP A 25 -9.06 -0.16 10.15
N VAL A 26 -9.63 -0.45 11.31
CA VAL A 26 -9.01 -0.18 12.62
C VAL A 26 -8.77 -1.53 13.29
N ASP A 27 -7.56 -1.76 13.80
CA ASP A 27 -7.24 -2.99 14.51
C ASP A 27 -7.64 -2.94 15.99
N ALA A 28 -7.33 -4.02 16.73
CA ALA A 28 -7.66 -4.13 18.15
C ALA A 28 -6.89 -3.14 19.05
N ASN A 29 -5.86 -2.47 18.52
CA ASN A 29 -5.02 -1.49 19.22
C ASN A 29 -5.33 -0.05 18.76
N ASP A 30 -6.50 0.17 18.18
CA ASP A 30 -6.94 1.45 17.59
C ASP A 30 -6.00 2.01 16.52
N GLN A 31 -5.24 1.15 15.83
CA GLN A 31 -4.34 1.55 14.74
C GLN A 31 -5.04 1.44 13.37
N PHE A 32 -4.71 2.37 12.47
CA PHE A 32 -5.22 2.33 11.10
C PHE A 32 -4.49 1.29 10.25
N VAL A 33 -5.24 0.36 9.69
CA VAL A 33 -4.77 -0.71 8.80
C VAL A 33 -5.16 -0.36 7.35
N TYR A 34 -4.16 -0.09 6.51
CA TYR A 34 -4.37 0.27 5.12
C TYR A 34 -4.37 -0.96 4.22
N LYS A 35 -5.49 -1.15 3.50
CA LYS A 35 -5.69 -2.23 2.53
C LYS A 35 -5.83 -1.62 1.14
N ILE A 36 -4.79 -1.73 0.32
CA ILE A 36 -4.80 -1.31 -1.07
C ILE A 36 -4.94 -2.57 -1.92
N ASN A 37 -6.04 -2.69 -2.66
CA ASN A 37 -6.28 -3.81 -3.55
C ASN A 37 -6.08 -3.39 -5.00
N CYS A 38 -5.49 -4.27 -5.81
CA CYS A 38 -5.43 -4.08 -7.25
C CYS A 38 -6.78 -4.40 -7.89
N ALA A 39 -7.31 -3.50 -8.71
CA ALA A 39 -8.56 -3.73 -9.44
C ALA A 39 -8.46 -4.84 -10.50
N GLU A 40 -7.26 -5.14 -11.00
CA GLU A 40 -7.02 -6.04 -12.12
C GLU A 40 -6.38 -7.37 -11.71
N CYS A 41 -5.37 -7.33 -10.83
CA CYS A 41 -4.62 -8.52 -10.46
C CYS A 41 -5.44 -9.42 -9.51
N ILE A 42 -5.69 -10.66 -9.94
CA ILE A 42 -6.34 -11.72 -9.15
C ILE A 42 -5.27 -12.73 -8.71
N VAL A 43 -5.22 -13.06 -7.42
CA VAL A 43 -4.23 -14.00 -6.86
C VAL A 43 -4.78 -15.41 -6.64
N ARG A 44 -6.09 -15.55 -6.38
CA ARG A 44 -6.75 -16.85 -6.21
C ARG A 44 -8.25 -16.75 -6.39
N GLY A 45 -8.81 -17.44 -7.39
CA GLY A 45 -10.26 -17.45 -7.63
C GLY A 45 -10.77 -16.04 -7.91
N HIS A 46 -11.54 -15.45 -6.99
CA HIS A 46 -12.06 -14.08 -7.07
C HIS A 46 -11.33 -13.09 -6.13
N ILE A 47 -10.23 -13.53 -5.49
CA ILE A 47 -9.47 -12.73 -4.54
C ILE A 47 -8.49 -11.85 -5.30
N HIS A 48 -8.70 -10.54 -5.20
CA HIS A 48 -7.78 -9.53 -5.73
C HIS A 48 -6.47 -9.50 -4.92
N TRP A 49 -5.38 -9.16 -5.60
CA TRP A 49 -4.11 -8.85 -4.94
C TRP A 49 -4.29 -7.69 -3.95
N SER A 50 -3.65 -7.77 -2.79
CA SER A 50 -3.75 -6.77 -1.72
C SER A 50 -2.39 -6.51 -1.04
N THR A 51 -2.21 -5.30 -0.52
CA THR A 51 -1.07 -4.92 0.33
C THR A 51 -1.15 -5.48 1.74
N LEU A 52 -2.31 -5.95 2.19
CA LEU A 52 -2.51 -6.46 3.55
C LEU A 52 -1.61 -7.67 3.84
N ARG A 53 -0.90 -7.63 4.96
CA ARG A 53 -0.06 -8.72 5.46
C ARG A 53 -0.40 -9.01 6.93
N PRO A 54 -1.05 -10.15 7.24
CA PRO A 54 -1.38 -10.50 8.62
C PRO A 54 -0.12 -10.55 9.50
N GLY A 55 -0.15 -9.90 10.67
CA GLY A 55 0.97 -9.87 11.62
C GLY A 55 2.14 -8.96 11.24
N GLU A 56 2.07 -8.25 10.11
CA GLU A 56 3.09 -7.26 9.72
C GLU A 56 2.58 -5.82 9.89
N ASP A 57 3.48 -4.85 9.70
CA ASP A 57 3.11 -3.44 9.57
C ASP A 57 2.20 -3.22 8.34
N ASN A 58 0.99 -2.75 8.62
CA ASN A 58 -0.02 -2.37 7.64
C ASN A 58 -0.38 -0.88 7.73
N GLY A 59 0.51 -0.08 8.32
CA GLY A 59 0.44 1.37 8.27
C GLY A 59 0.54 1.89 6.84
N PHE A 60 0.23 3.18 6.68
CA PHE A 60 0.17 3.84 5.37
C PHE A 60 1.45 3.63 4.54
N MET A 61 2.62 3.86 5.13
CA MET A 61 3.91 3.77 4.42
C MET A 61 4.18 2.35 3.94
N ALA A 62 4.03 1.34 4.81
CA ALA A 62 4.26 -0.05 4.45
C ALA A 62 3.26 -0.55 3.39
N ALA A 63 1.99 -0.15 3.49
CA ALA A 63 1.00 -0.46 2.46
C ALA A 63 1.33 0.22 1.13
N MET A 64 1.66 1.51 1.14
CA MET A 64 1.97 2.26 -0.07
C MET A 64 3.25 1.76 -0.76
N ASP A 65 4.31 1.41 -0.02
CA ASP A 65 5.52 0.82 -0.58
C ASP A 65 5.21 -0.48 -1.34
N ARG A 66 4.44 -1.39 -0.70
CA ARG A 66 4.01 -2.64 -1.33
C ARG A 66 3.17 -2.38 -2.59
N TRP A 67 2.31 -1.35 -2.57
CA TRP A 67 1.52 -0.96 -3.73
C TRP A 67 2.39 -0.41 -4.87
N ILE A 68 3.32 0.49 -4.57
CA ILE A 68 4.25 1.08 -5.55
C ILE A 68 5.02 -0.03 -6.28
N PHE A 69 5.54 -1.02 -5.53
CA PHE A 69 6.26 -2.14 -6.14
C PHE A 69 5.37 -3.00 -7.02
N HIS A 70 4.16 -3.33 -6.56
CA HIS A 70 3.20 -4.08 -7.35
C HIS A 70 2.82 -3.35 -8.64
N LEU A 71 2.53 -2.05 -8.54
CA LEU A 71 2.17 -1.22 -9.68
C LEU A 71 3.32 -1.18 -10.70
N ARG A 72 4.55 -0.94 -10.25
CA ARG A 72 5.73 -0.91 -11.13
C ARG A 72 6.01 -2.25 -11.81
N GLU A 73 5.82 -3.36 -11.10
CA GLU A 73 6.10 -4.70 -11.60
C GLU A 73 5.00 -5.22 -12.55
N LYS A 74 3.71 -5.03 -12.17
CA LYS A 74 2.57 -5.64 -12.88
C LYS A 74 1.86 -4.70 -13.83
N HIS A 75 1.96 -3.39 -13.61
CA HIS A 75 1.27 -2.35 -14.37
C HIS A 75 2.26 -1.24 -14.77
N SER A 76 3.35 -1.61 -15.43
CA SER A 76 4.47 -0.70 -15.75
C SER A 76 4.08 0.51 -16.62
N ALA A 77 2.96 0.40 -17.35
CA ALA A 77 2.38 1.47 -18.15
C ALA A 77 1.35 2.34 -17.40
N SER A 78 0.97 1.96 -16.17
CA SER A 78 0.03 2.75 -15.37
C SER A 78 0.76 3.92 -14.71
N GLU A 79 0.09 5.06 -14.70
CA GLU A 79 0.53 6.24 -13.97
C GLU A 79 -0.24 6.37 -12.65
N ALA A 80 0.45 6.78 -11.59
CA ALA A 80 -0.15 7.09 -10.30
C ALA A 80 0.76 8.07 -9.54
N PRO A 81 0.21 9.03 -8.78
CA PRO A 81 1.02 9.97 -8.00
C PRO A 81 1.99 9.30 -7.03
N CYS A 82 1.66 8.10 -6.52
CA CYS A 82 2.54 7.37 -5.61
C CYS A 82 3.87 6.92 -6.24
N LEU A 83 3.97 6.84 -7.57
CA LEU A 83 5.21 6.42 -8.25
C LEU A 83 6.35 7.43 -8.11
N GLU A 84 6.07 8.69 -7.76
CA GLU A 84 7.08 9.67 -7.38
C GLU A 84 7.93 9.19 -6.19
N PHE A 85 7.35 8.35 -5.32
CA PHE A 85 8.02 7.85 -4.12
C PHE A 85 8.70 6.49 -4.33
N LEU A 86 8.89 6.04 -5.58
CA LEU A 86 9.51 4.74 -5.89
C LEU A 86 10.91 4.60 -5.27
N GLU A 87 11.79 5.58 -5.48
CA GLU A 87 13.16 5.55 -4.95
C GLU A 87 13.16 5.51 -3.41
N ALA A 88 12.30 6.32 -2.78
CA ALA A 88 12.16 6.32 -1.32
C ALA A 88 11.62 4.98 -0.79
N ALA A 89 10.72 4.32 -1.52
CA ALA A 89 10.22 2.99 -1.18
C ALA A 89 11.32 1.93 -1.30
N GLN A 90 12.15 2.00 -2.36
CA GLN A 90 13.31 1.13 -2.54
C GLN A 90 14.34 1.30 -1.42
N GLN A 91 14.65 2.55 -1.04
CA GLN A 91 15.54 2.83 0.08
C GLN A 91 15.04 2.20 1.38
N ARG A 92 13.76 2.40 1.74
CA ARG A 92 13.18 1.78 2.94
C ARG A 92 13.21 0.25 2.88
N LEU A 93 13.08 -0.35 1.70
CA LEU A 93 13.19 -1.80 1.55
C LEU A 93 14.63 -2.27 1.83
N GLN A 94 15.62 -1.53 1.35
CA GLN A 94 17.03 -1.82 1.58
C GLN A 94 17.39 -1.68 3.07
N GLU A 95 17.01 -0.58 3.71
CA GLU A 95 17.22 -0.35 5.16
C GLU A 95 16.61 -1.47 6.01
N ARG A 96 15.42 -1.95 5.64
CA ARG A 96 14.76 -3.09 6.32
C ARG A 96 15.48 -4.43 6.11
N ARG A 97 16.17 -4.62 5.00
CA ARG A 97 16.97 -5.83 4.74
C ARG A 97 18.24 -5.80 5.57
N GLU A 98 18.96 -4.69 5.52
CA GLU A 98 20.19 -4.47 6.32
C GLU A 98 19.93 -4.63 7.82
N SER A 99 18.81 -4.10 8.32
CA SER A 99 18.41 -4.24 9.73
C SER A 99 18.05 -5.67 10.14
N LYS A 100 17.74 -6.57 9.20
CA LYS A 100 17.44 -7.98 9.48
C LYS A 100 18.68 -8.87 9.40
N ASP A 101 19.69 -8.42 8.65
CA ASP A 101 20.94 -9.15 8.44
C ASP A 101 22.01 -8.78 9.50
N ALA A 102 21.76 -7.74 10.30
CA ALA A 102 22.59 -7.29 11.43
C ALA A 102 22.14 -7.92 12.77
#